data_AF-A0A8J6I7R2-F1
#
_entry.id   AF-A0A8J6I7R2-F1
#
_cell.length_a   1.000
_cell.length_b   1.000
_cell.length_c   1.000
_cell.angle_alpha   90.00
_cell.angle_beta   90.00
_cell.angle_gamma   90.00
#
_symmetry.space_group_name_H-M   'P 1'
#
loop_
_entity.id
_entity.type
_entity.pdbx_description
1 polymer ?
#
loop_
_entity_poly.entity_id
_entity_poly.type
_entity_poly.pdbx_seq_one_letter_code
_entity_poly.pdbx_strand_id
1 'polypeptide(L)'
;AQHFSDLLLDADIGSNVGNWQWTAGTGTDTKPYRRFNPLRQASRFDPAGDYVRRWIPELADVSGPAVHAPWDLPAASRMNLSYPPPLQLPETGKRT
;
A
#
# COMPACT_ATOMS: atom_id res chain seq x y z
N ALA A 1 -3.18 13.76 10.54
CA ALA A 1 -1.80 13.66 11.05
C ALA A 1 -1.74 13.08 12.46
N GLN A 2 -2.70 13.39 13.36
CA GLN A 2 -2.67 12.96 14.79
C GLN A 2 -2.22 11.52 15.04
N HIS A 3 -2.79 10.54 14.34
CA HIS A 3 -2.43 9.12 14.51
C HIS A 3 -0.92 8.84 14.33
N PHE A 4 -0.27 9.50 13.36
CA PHE A 4 1.17 9.35 13.14
C PHE A 4 1.98 10.11 14.18
N SER A 5 1.50 11.28 14.62
CA SER A 5 2.14 12.03 15.71
C SER A 5 2.17 11.24 17.02
N ASP A 6 1.15 10.41 17.27
CA ASP A 6 1.05 9.62 18.51
C ASP A 6 1.87 8.33 18.48
N LEU A 7 2.18 7.80 17.28
CA LEU A 7 2.75 6.45 17.12
C LEU A 7 4.18 6.43 16.56
N LEU A 8 4.60 7.46 15.84
CA LEU A 8 5.96 7.52 15.27
C LEU A 8 6.95 8.00 16.32
N LEU A 9 8.03 7.22 16.51
CA LEU A 9 9.13 7.60 17.41
C LEU A 9 9.86 8.86 16.94
N ASP A 10 9.90 9.09 15.63
CA ASP A 10 10.54 10.22 14.96
C ASP A 10 9.54 11.32 14.58
N ALA A 11 8.39 11.39 15.26
CA ALA A 11 7.37 12.40 15.00
C ALA A 11 7.93 13.82 15.22
N ASP A 12 8.11 14.55 14.13
CA ASP A 12 8.49 15.96 14.10
C ASP A 12 7.43 16.78 13.36
N ILE A 13 7.09 17.96 13.89
CA ILE A 13 6.03 18.81 13.34
C ILE A 13 6.41 19.30 11.93
N GLY A 14 7.64 19.80 11.75
CA GLY A 14 8.06 20.37 10.47
C GLY A 14 8.11 19.32 9.36
N SER A 15 8.77 18.21 9.64
CA SER A 15 8.92 17.08 8.71
C SER A 15 7.58 16.46 8.36
N ASN A 16 6.72 16.21 9.35
CA ASN A 16 5.41 15.61 9.10
C ASN A 16 4.50 16.53 8.31
N VAL A 17 4.39 17.81 8.68
CA VAL A 17 3.53 18.75 7.94
C VAL A 17 3.97 18.89 6.49
N GLY A 18 5.29 19.01 6.23
CA GLY A 18 5.83 19.06 4.87
C GLY A 18 5.54 17.78 4.06
N ASN A 19 5.76 16.60 4.65
CA ASN A 19 5.48 15.32 4.00
C ASN A 19 3.98 15.12 3.73
N TRP A 20 3.10 15.56 4.63
CA TRP A 20 1.65 15.51 4.42
C TRP A 20 1.21 16.45 3.31
N GLN A 21 1.74 17.68 3.25
CA GLN A 21 1.47 18.61 2.16
C GLN A 21 1.90 18.02 0.82
N TRP A 22 3.11 17.46 0.74
CA TRP A 22 3.63 16.80 -0.45
C TRP A 22 2.74 15.61 -0.86
N THR A 23 2.38 14.73 0.07
CA THR A 23 1.53 13.56 -0.20
C THR A 23 0.15 13.96 -0.73
N ALA A 24 -0.45 15.01 -0.16
CA ALA A 24 -1.72 15.58 -0.62
C ALA A 24 -1.61 16.35 -1.96
N GLY A 25 -0.39 16.50 -2.51
CA GLY A 25 -0.18 17.27 -3.74
C GLY A 25 -0.38 18.78 -3.55
N THR A 26 -0.21 19.27 -2.33
CA THR A 26 -0.34 20.69 -1.94
C THR A 26 1.03 21.27 -1.54
N GLY A 27 1.07 22.55 -1.17
CA GLY A 27 2.30 23.23 -0.74
C GLY A 27 3.12 23.79 -1.91
N THR A 28 4.44 23.88 -1.74
CA THR A 28 5.33 24.59 -2.66
C THR A 28 5.52 23.90 -4.02
N ASP A 29 5.36 22.57 -4.10
CA ASP A 29 5.37 21.77 -5.35
C ASP A 29 4.03 21.03 -5.51
N THR A 30 2.97 21.81 -5.79
CA THR A 30 1.63 21.24 -5.94
C THR A 30 1.56 20.26 -7.12
N LYS A 31 0.92 19.11 -6.89
CA LYS A 31 0.59 18.12 -7.92
C LYS A 31 -0.87 17.70 -7.72
N PRO A 32 -1.84 18.49 -8.22
CA PRO A 32 -3.26 18.31 -7.92
C PRO A 32 -3.85 16.97 -8.38
N TYR A 33 -3.17 16.26 -9.29
CA TYR A 33 -3.57 14.93 -9.77
C TYR A 33 -2.72 13.79 -9.20
N ARG A 34 -2.00 14.03 -8.10
CA ARG A 34 -1.17 13.01 -7.45
C ARG A 34 -2.05 11.87 -6.94
N ARG A 35 -1.82 10.68 -7.49
CA ARG A 35 -2.43 9.43 -7.05
C ARG A 35 -1.35 8.38 -6.97
N PHE A 36 -1.46 7.48 -6.01
CA PHE A 36 -0.55 6.35 -5.88
C PHE A 36 -1.30 5.09 -6.34
N ASN A 37 -0.68 4.32 -7.23
CA ASN A 37 -1.16 2.99 -7.60
C ASN A 37 -0.46 1.94 -6.72
N PRO A 38 -1.16 1.30 -5.75
CA PRO A 38 -0.54 0.34 -4.83
C PRO A 38 0.15 -0.82 -5.53
N LEU A 39 -0.43 -1.36 -6.62
CA LEU A 39 0.15 -2.47 -7.38
C LEU A 39 1.44 -2.06 -8.11
N ARG A 40 1.51 -0.81 -8.59
CA ARG A 40 2.75 -0.28 -9.19
C ARG A 40 3.82 -0.02 -8.14
N GLN A 41 3.45 0.43 -6.95
CA GLN A 41 4.40 0.60 -5.84
C GLN A 41 4.92 -0.78 -5.39
N ALA A 42 4.03 -1.75 -5.22
CA ALA A 42 4.36 -3.12 -4.86
C ALA A 42 5.35 -3.77 -5.84
N SER A 43 5.06 -3.71 -7.15
CA SER A 43 5.98 -4.25 -8.17
C SER A 43 7.35 -3.56 -8.20
N ARG A 44 7.43 -2.30 -7.76
CA ARG A 44 8.69 -1.55 -7.70
C ARG A 44 9.48 -1.80 -6.41
N PHE A 45 8.81 -1.84 -5.27
CA PHE A 45 9.45 -1.80 -3.95
C PHE A 45 9.41 -3.13 -3.19
N ASP A 46 8.50 -4.03 -3.56
CA ASP A 46 8.40 -5.39 -3.01
C ASP A 46 8.11 -6.40 -4.13
N PRO A 47 8.99 -6.52 -5.15
CA PRO A 47 8.73 -7.38 -6.31
C PRO A 47 8.55 -8.86 -5.94
N ALA A 48 9.23 -9.29 -4.86
CA ALA A 48 9.14 -10.65 -4.36
C ALA A 48 7.94 -10.86 -3.44
N GLY A 49 7.40 -9.82 -2.79
CA GLY A 49 6.29 -9.96 -1.82
C GLY A 49 6.73 -10.24 -0.38
N ASP A 50 8.02 -10.10 -0.09
CA ASP A 50 8.61 -10.48 1.20
C ASP A 50 8.18 -9.55 2.32
N TYR A 51 8.01 -8.26 2.00
CA TYR A 51 7.51 -7.28 2.98
C TYR A 51 6.07 -7.61 3.38
N VAL A 52 5.21 -7.90 2.40
CA VAL A 52 3.81 -8.25 2.68
C VAL A 52 3.72 -9.51 3.55
N ARG A 53 4.44 -10.58 3.20
CA ARG A 53 4.40 -11.84 3.99
C ARG A 53 4.94 -11.69 5.40
N ARG A 54 5.90 -10.78 5.60
CA ARG A 54 6.42 -10.49 6.94
C ARG A 54 5.37 -9.87 7.86
N TRP A 55 4.50 -9.01 7.33
CA TRP A 55 3.56 -8.22 8.13
C TRP A 55 2.13 -8.75 8.09
N ILE A 56 1.77 -9.54 7.08
CA ILE A 56 0.44 -10.13 6.88
C ILE A 56 0.59 -11.65 6.88
N PRO A 57 0.60 -12.29 8.06
CA PRO A 57 0.85 -13.73 8.17
C PRO A 57 -0.23 -14.57 7.49
N GLU A 58 -1.46 -14.05 7.34
CA GLU A 58 -2.52 -14.75 6.60
C GLU A 58 -2.19 -14.95 5.10
N LEU A 59 -1.19 -14.24 4.58
CA LEU A 59 -0.73 -14.32 3.19
C LEU A 59 0.64 -14.99 3.04
N ALA A 60 1.19 -15.58 4.11
CA ALA A 60 2.54 -16.16 4.12
C ALA A 60 2.75 -17.28 3.08
N ASP A 61 1.69 -18.03 2.75
CA ASP A 61 1.75 -19.13 1.77
C ASP A 61 1.56 -18.66 0.32
N VAL A 62 1.25 -17.37 0.10
CA VAL A 62 1.07 -16.84 -1.25
C VAL A 62 2.43 -16.53 -1.87
N SER A 63 2.81 -17.37 -2.84
CA SER A 63 4.10 -17.27 -3.52
C SER A 63 4.17 -16.10 -4.50
N GLY A 64 5.34 -15.44 -4.55
CA GLY A 64 5.66 -14.45 -5.57
C GLY A 64 4.79 -13.19 -5.54
N PRO A 65 4.67 -12.47 -6.67
CA PRO A 65 3.99 -11.18 -6.73
C PRO A 65 2.47 -11.27 -6.58
N ALA A 66 1.90 -12.48 -6.60
CA ALA A 66 0.47 -12.69 -6.41
C ALA A 66 -0.02 -12.27 -5.00
N VAL A 67 0.89 -12.18 -4.03
CA VAL A 67 0.60 -11.68 -2.68
C VAL A 67 0.06 -10.24 -2.67
N HIS A 68 0.34 -9.47 -3.72
CA HIS A 68 -0.13 -8.09 -3.86
C HIS A 68 -1.56 -7.97 -4.39
N ALA A 69 -2.13 -9.06 -4.90
CA ALA A 69 -3.50 -9.13 -5.41
C ALA A 69 -4.18 -10.46 -5.01
N PRO A 70 -4.36 -10.73 -3.70
CA PRO A 70 -4.90 -11.99 -3.23
C PRO A 70 -6.35 -12.24 -3.69
N TRP A 71 -7.11 -11.19 -4.02
CA TRP A 71 -8.45 -11.30 -4.58
C TRP A 71 -8.46 -11.93 -5.99
N ASP A 72 -7.38 -11.77 -6.77
CA ASP A 72 -7.25 -12.33 -8.12
C ASP A 72 -6.77 -13.79 -8.14
N LEU A 73 -6.45 -14.37 -6.98
CA LEU A 73 -6.10 -15.79 -6.87
C LEU A 73 -7.27 -16.70 -7.27
N PRO A 74 -7.00 -17.96 -7.68
CA PRO A 74 -8.04 -18.95 -7.89
C PRO A 74 -8.96 -19.10 -6.66
N ALA A 75 -10.25 -19.33 -6.89
CA ALA A 75 -11.23 -19.38 -5.80
C ALA A 75 -10.87 -20.40 -4.71
N ALA A 76 -10.33 -21.56 -5.10
CA ALA A 76 -9.88 -22.59 -4.16
C ALA A 76 -8.76 -22.10 -3.24
N SER A 77 -7.78 -21.36 -3.78
CA SER A 77 -6.70 -20.76 -2.98
C SER A 77 -7.23 -19.65 -2.07
N ARG A 78 -8.15 -18.82 -2.57
CA ARG A 78 -8.71 -17.69 -1.82
C ARG A 78 -9.59 -18.12 -0.65
N MET A 79 -10.36 -19.20 -0.80
CA MET A 79 -11.23 -19.74 0.26
C MET A 79 -10.45 -20.16 1.51
N ASN A 80 -9.17 -20.49 1.35
CA ASN A 80 -8.30 -20.87 2.46
C ASN A 80 -7.61 -19.67 3.13
N LEU A 81 -7.74 -18.46 2.57
CA LEU A 81 -7.15 -17.25 3.16
C LEU A 81 -8.13 -16.62 4.13
N SER A 82 -7.66 -16.28 5.34
CA SER A 82 -8.41 -15.44 6.29
C SER A 82 -8.32 -13.94 5.97
N TYR A 83 -7.76 -13.60 4.81
CA TYR A 83 -7.53 -12.23 4.37
C TYR A 83 -8.80 -11.64 3.72
N PRO A 84 -9.26 -10.45 4.14
CA PRO A 84 -10.51 -9.88 3.66
C PRO A 84 -10.46 -9.45 2.19
N PRO A 85 -11.61 -9.40 1.49
CA PRO A 85 -11.69 -8.80 0.18
C PRO A 85 -11.38 -7.29 0.26
N PRO A 86 -10.88 -6.68 -0.84
CA PRO A 86 -10.60 -5.26 -0.86
C PRO A 86 -11.88 -4.45 -0.66
N LEU A 87 -11.82 -3.43 0.20
CA LEU A 87 -12.94 -2.48 0.41
C LEU A 87 -13.32 -1.76 -0.90
N GLN A 88 -12.31 -1.48 -1.72
CA GLN A 88 -12.46 -0.96 -3.07
C GLN A 88 -11.44 -1.65 -3.97
N LEU A 89 -11.88 -2.16 -5.12
CA LEU A 89 -10.98 -2.75 -6.10
C LEU A 89 -9.98 -1.70 -6.60
N PRO A 90 -8.68 -2.04 -6.69
CA PRO A 90 -7.69 -1.12 -7.23
C PRO A 90 -7.99 -0.84 -8.70
N GLU A 91 -7.78 0.41 -9.13
CA GLU A 91 -7.94 0.75 -10.54
C GLU A 91 -6.93 -0.03 -11.39
N THR A 92 -7.44 -0.88 -12.28
CA THR A 92 -6.65 -1.60 -13.29
C THR A 92 -6.23 -0.63 -14.39
N GLY A 93 -5.06 -0.01 -14.24
CA GLY A 93 -4.49 0.85 -15.27
C GLY A 93 -3.12 1.43 -14.93
N LYS A 94 -2.23 1.53 -15.93
CA LYS A 94 -0.98 2.30 -15.86
C LYS A 94 -1.31 3.79 -15.88
N ARG A 95 -1.65 4.38 -14.74
CA ARG A 95 -1.63 5.84 -14.58
C ARG A 95 -0.48 6.21 -13.62
N THR A 96 0.33 7.14 -14.12
CA THR A 96 1.67 7.56 -13.69
C THR A 96 1.80 7.95 -12.24
#